data_AF-A0A9E2S9V8-F1
#
_entry.id   AF-A0A9E2S9V8-F1
#
_cell.length_a   1.000
_cell.length_b   1.000
_cell.length_c   1.000
_cell.angle_alpha   90.00
_cell.angle_beta   90.00
_cell.angle_gamma   90.00
#
_symmetry.space_group_name_H-M   'P 1'
#
loop_
_entity.id
_entity.type
_entity.pdbx_description
1 polymer ?
#
loop_
_entity_poly.entity_id
_entity_poly.type
_entity_poly.pdbx_seq_one_letter_code
_entity_poly.pdbx_strand_id
1 'polypeptide(L)'
;MIPLNVEFDVDYNGKPIHIKSKDTAKGVIYVATYPGAKDLFIHRATNAQGDHFWTSIPEGRQQAAERIGQMIDEYFHDHEND
;
A
#
# COMPACT_ATOMS: atom_id res chain seq x y z
N MET A 1 -5.24 -9.71 10.38
CA MET A 1 -6.43 -8.90 10.05
C MET A 1 -5.93 -7.51 9.69
N ILE A 2 -6.19 -7.01 8.46
CA ILE A 2 -5.65 -5.70 8.04
C ILE A 2 -6.40 -4.58 8.78
N PRO A 3 -5.71 -3.76 9.60
CA PRO A 3 -6.36 -2.72 10.39
C PRO A 3 -6.80 -1.53 9.52
N LEU A 4 -7.97 -0.98 9.85
CA LEU A 4 -8.55 0.19 9.21
C LEU A 4 -8.04 1.48 9.90
N ASN A 5 -7.94 2.58 9.15
CA ASN A 5 -7.49 3.89 9.65
C ASN A 5 -6.05 3.93 10.20
N VAL A 6 -5.16 3.13 9.63
CA VAL A 6 -3.72 3.21 9.93
C VAL A 6 -3.04 4.22 9.03
N GLU A 7 -2.13 4.97 9.64
CA GLU A 7 -1.15 5.82 8.99
C GLU A 7 0.24 5.58 9.59
N PHE A 8 1.25 5.53 8.73
CA PHE A 8 2.63 5.24 9.10
C PHE A 8 3.59 5.73 8.02
N ASP A 9 4.86 5.90 8.38
CA ASP A 9 5.91 6.30 7.45
C ASP A 9 6.82 5.09 7.15
N VAL A 10 7.23 4.97 5.88
CA VAL A 10 8.24 3.98 5.45
C VAL A 10 9.33 4.65 4.63
N ASP A 11 10.53 4.06 4.64
CA ASP A 11 11.61 4.49 3.75
C ASP A 11 11.48 3.79 2.38
N TYR A 12 11.29 4.59 1.33
CA TYR A 12 11.27 4.13 -0.04
C TYR A 12 12.40 4.78 -0.84
N ASN A 13 13.46 4.00 -1.09
CA ASN A 13 14.68 4.44 -1.77
C ASN A 13 15.36 5.64 -1.09
N GLY A 14 15.49 5.61 0.24
CA GLY A 14 16.11 6.69 1.02
C GLY A 14 15.25 7.95 1.13
N LYS A 15 13.95 7.83 0.85
CA LYS A 15 12.98 8.92 0.97
C LYS A 15 11.83 8.48 1.87
N PRO A 16 11.46 9.29 2.88
CA PRO A 16 10.29 9.01 3.67
C PRO A 16 9.04 9.17 2.79
N ILE A 17 8.21 8.13 2.77
CA ILE A 17 6.88 8.18 2.19
C ILE A 17 5.86 7.95 3.29
N HIS A 18 4.78 8.72 3.23
CA HIS A 18 3.69 8.60 4.19
C HIS A 18 2.61 7.69 3.61
N ILE A 19 2.26 6.64 4.33
CA ILE A 19 1.21 5.70 3.95
C ILE A 19 -0.03 5.97 4.79
N LYS A 20 -1.18 6.11 4.14
CA LYS A 20 -2.48 6.24 4.80
C LYS A 20 -3.49 5.27 4.20
N SER A 21 -4.09 4.44 5.04
CA SER A 21 -5.21 3.59 4.63
C SER A 21 -6.53 4.38 4.57
N LYS A 22 -7.38 4.01 3.61
CA LYS A 22 -8.74 4.52 3.44
C LYS A 22 -9.66 3.35 3.18
N ASP A 23 -10.69 3.22 3.99
CA ASP A 23 -11.77 2.27 3.71
C ASP A 23 -12.60 2.77 2.53
N THR A 24 -12.98 1.85 1.64
CA THR A 24 -13.87 2.13 0.53
C THR A 24 -14.88 1.00 0.39
N ALA A 25 -15.98 1.25 -0.33
CA ALA A 25 -16.97 0.21 -0.63
C ALA A 25 -16.41 -1.02 -1.37
N LYS A 26 -15.19 -0.92 -1.94
CA LYS A 26 -14.51 -1.99 -2.67
C LYS A 26 -13.35 -2.61 -1.90
N GLY A 27 -13.12 -2.21 -0.64
CA GLY A 27 -12.01 -2.63 0.20
C GLY A 27 -11.08 -1.48 0.59
N VAL A 28 -9.92 -1.83 1.15
CA VAL A 28 -8.94 -0.87 1.65
C VAL A 28 -8.06 -0.36 0.51
N ILE A 29 -7.94 0.95 0.39
CA ILE A 29 -6.96 1.63 -0.46
C ILE A 29 -5.90 2.25 0.42
N TYR A 30 -4.64 2.09 0.04
CA TYR A 30 -3.51 2.78 0.64
C TYR A 30 -3.09 3.93 -0.26
N VAL A 31 -2.91 5.10 0.35
CA VAL A 31 -2.39 6.28 -0.32
C VAL A 31 -0.95 6.46 0.13
N ALA A 32 -0.01 6.32 -0.81
CA ALA A 32 1.39 6.62 -0.61
C ALA A 32 1.67 8.05 -1.09
N THR A 33 2.00 8.93 -0.15
CA THR A 33 2.31 10.34 -0.41
C THR A 33 3.82 10.56 -0.41
N TYR A 34 4.30 11.14 -1.50
CA TYR A 34 5.72 11.46 -1.71
C TYR A 34 5.97 12.95 -1.55
N PRO A 35 7.11 13.36 -0.98
CA PRO A 35 7.54 14.75 -1.01
C PRO A 35 7.75 15.22 -2.46
N GLY A 36 6.89 16.12 -2.95
CA GLY A 36 7.03 16.75 -4.27
C GLY A 36 6.63 15.88 -5.47
N ALA A 37 5.95 14.75 -5.27
CA ALA A 37 5.40 13.94 -6.36
C ALA A 37 3.91 13.62 -6.13
N LYS A 38 3.22 13.18 -7.20
CA LYS A 38 1.81 12.80 -7.11
C LYS A 38 1.65 11.54 -6.28
N ASP A 39 0.66 11.56 -5.39
CA ASP A 39 0.20 10.40 -4.61
C ASP A 39 0.02 9.17 -5.48
N LEU A 40 0.32 8.02 -4.89
CA LEU A 40 0.10 6.71 -5.46
C LEU A 40 -0.97 5.99 -4.64
N PHE A 41 -2.09 5.68 -5.28
CA PHE A 41 -3.14 4.85 -4.68
C PHE A 41 -2.84 3.40 -4.98
N ILE A 42 -2.83 2.58 -3.95
CA ILE A 42 -2.43 1.17 -3.98
C ILE A 42 -3.55 0.36 -3.34
N HIS A 43 -3.91 -0.77 -3.93
CA HIS A 43 -4.79 -1.73 -3.30
C HIS A 43 -4.35 -3.16 -3.59
N ARG A 44 -4.85 -4.08 -2.78
CA ARG A 44 -4.68 -5.51 -3.00
C ARG A 44 -5.77 -5.98 -3.97
N ALA A 45 -5.36 -6.58 -5.06
CA ALA A 45 -6.22 -7.20 -6.07
C ALA A 45 -6.05 -8.71 -6.04
N THR A 46 -6.99 -9.43 -6.66
CA THR A 46 -6.93 -10.88 -6.82
C THR A 46 -6.89 -11.19 -8.32
N ASN A 47 -5.94 -12.01 -8.75
CA ASN A 47 -5.81 -12.41 -10.16
C ASN A 47 -6.83 -13.52 -10.49
N ALA A 48 -6.87 -13.96 -11.76
CA ALA A 48 -7.78 -15.03 -12.20
C ALA A 48 -7.47 -16.41 -11.58
N GLN A 49 -6.27 -16.59 -11.02
CA GLN A 49 -5.84 -17.82 -10.34
C GLN A 49 -6.19 -17.83 -8.84
N GLY A 50 -6.67 -16.71 -8.31
CA GLY A 50 -6.99 -16.54 -6.89
C GLY A 50 -5.85 -15.97 -6.05
N ASP A 51 -4.70 -15.65 -6.65
CA ASP A 51 -3.57 -15.06 -5.92
C ASP A 51 -3.77 -13.56 -5.70
N HIS A 52 -3.35 -13.11 -4.52
CA HIS A 52 -3.35 -11.70 -4.19
C HIS A 52 -2.08 -11.00 -4.70
N PHE A 53 -2.24 -9.80 -5.25
CA PHE A 53 -1.14 -8.94 -5.66
C PHE A 53 -1.44 -7.47 -5.40
N TRP A 54 -0.41 -6.65 -5.30
CA TRP A 54 -0.54 -5.21 -5.11
C TRP A 54 -0.57 -4.50 -6.46
N THR A 55 -1.46 -3.50 -6.62
CA THR A 55 -1.60 -2.75 -7.87
C THR A 55 -1.96 -1.29 -7.62
N SER A 56 -1.71 -0.44 -8.62
CA SER A 56 -1.94 1.01 -8.56
C SER A 56 -3.26 1.45 -9.22
N ILE A 57 -3.87 2.52 -8.71
CA ILE A 57 -5.00 3.20 -9.35
C ILE A 57 -4.64 4.68 -9.61
N PRO A 58 -4.69 5.19 -10.85
CA PRO A 58 -4.82 4.43 -12.10
C PRO A 58 -3.58 3.54 -12.37
N GLU A 59 -3.74 2.62 -13.30
CA GLU A 59 -2.70 1.68 -13.73
C GLU A 59 -1.49 2.43 -14.32
N GLY A 60 -0.33 1.77 -14.34
CA GLY A 60 0.93 2.33 -14.91
C GLY A 60 2.04 2.60 -13.88
N ARG A 61 1.79 2.31 -12.60
CA ARG A 61 2.81 2.39 -11.53
C ARG A 61 2.97 1.05 -10.79
N GLN A 62 2.83 -0.06 -11.52
CA GLN A 62 2.80 -1.43 -10.97
C GLN A 62 4.04 -1.76 -10.13
N GLN A 63 5.25 -1.49 -10.63
CA GLN A 63 6.49 -1.77 -9.87
C GLN A 63 6.53 -1.03 -8.53
N ALA A 64 6.07 0.23 -8.49
CA ALA A 64 6.02 1.00 -7.26
C ALA A 64 4.94 0.48 -6.31
N ALA A 65 3.78 0.11 -6.85
CA ALA A 65 2.69 -0.47 -6.08
C ALA A 65 3.08 -1.81 -5.45
N GLU A 66 3.78 -2.67 -6.18
CA GLU A 66 4.29 -3.95 -5.66
C GLU A 66 5.30 -3.73 -4.55
N ARG A 67 6.29 -2.84 -4.78
CA ARG A 67 7.33 -2.60 -3.78
C ARG A 67 6.79 -1.95 -2.50
N ILE A 68 5.89 -0.97 -2.63
CA ILE A 68 5.28 -0.31 -1.47
C ILE A 68 4.26 -1.24 -0.82
N GLY A 69 3.53 -2.04 -1.59
CA GLY A 69 2.64 -3.07 -1.08
C GLY A 69 3.36 -4.08 -0.20
N GLN A 70 4.55 -4.52 -0.60
CA GLN A 70 5.41 -5.36 0.26
C GLN A 70 5.77 -4.67 1.57
N MET A 71 6.14 -3.38 1.53
CA MET A 71 6.45 -2.62 2.75
C MET A 71 5.23 -2.49 3.68
N ILE A 72 4.02 -2.40 3.10
CA ILE A 72 2.77 -2.40 3.86
C ILE A 72 2.54 -3.77 4.52
N ASP A 73 2.75 -4.87 3.78
CA ASP A 73 2.67 -6.23 4.34
C ASP A 73 3.70 -6.44 5.46
N GLU A 74 4.95 -6.00 5.27
CA GLU A 74 6.03 -6.07 6.27
C GLU A 74 5.64 -5.29 7.54
N TYR A 75 5.17 -4.05 7.38
CA TYR A 75 4.73 -3.22 8.51
C TYR A 75 3.65 -3.93 9.34
N PHE A 76 2.62 -4.48 8.70
CA PHE A 76 1.55 -5.17 9.42
C PHE A 76 1.98 -6.53 9.96
N HIS A 77 2.91 -7.23 9.32
CA HIS A 77 3.44 -8.48 9.86
C HIS A 77 4.20 -8.26 11.17
N ASP A 78 5.06 -7.24 11.23
CA ASP A 78 5.79 -6.88 12.46
C ASP A 78 4.83 -6.40 13.58
N HIS A 79 3.75 -5.69 13.23
CA HIS A 79 2.81 -5.13 14.21
C HIS A 79 1.59 -6.02 14.54
N GLU A 80 1.43 -7.18 13.88
CA GLU A 80 0.42 -8.19 14.25
C GLU A 80 0.94 -9.18 15.32
N ASN A 81 2.24 -9.11 15.66
CA ASN A 81 2.90 -9.98 16.64
C ASN A 81 3.17 -9.30 18.01
N ASP A 82 2.66 -8.09 18.26
CA ASP A 82 2.76 -7.39 19.56
C ASP A 82 1.41 -7.34 20.30
#